data_AF-A0A7V3Y2J8-F1
#
_entry.id   AF-A0A7V3Y2J8-F1
#
_cell.length_a   1.000
_cell.length_b   1.000
_cell.length_c   1.000
_cell.angle_alpha   90.00
_cell.angle_beta   90.00
_cell.angle_gamma   90.00
#
_symmetry.space_group_name_H-M   'P 1'
#
loop_
_entity.id
_entity.type
_entity.pdbx_description
1 polymer ?
#
loop_
_entity_poly.entity_id
_entity_poly.type
_entity_poly.pdbx_seq_one_letter_code
_entity_poly.pdbx_strand_id
1 'polypeptide(L)'
;MIKRHVLVFIFLLLPLYSIAQDCVPISFNALRMLAESRIDPCPICQKKLQKQALGQITKDIFPGRKIIFNTSCSLKKTQQTKDNELLLTTNYDSKIMINGTETNLPYIIFKFYTHENHIVGIDEKDFSSKEIQNIYHNLLYNTPVEAEVVAIPYKYSDFASVIYLPERNALIIHCKIIRLQQIQ
;
A
#
# COMPACT_ATOMS: atom_id res chain seq x y z
N MET A 1 -23.78 -6.84 66.08
CA MET A 1 -23.25 -5.79 65.18
C MET A 1 -22.72 -6.45 63.91
N ILE A 2 -23.47 -6.32 62.81
CA ILE A 2 -23.21 -6.98 61.52
C ILE A 2 -22.25 -6.10 60.71
N LYS A 3 -21.02 -6.56 60.47
CA LYS A 3 -20.06 -5.89 59.57
C LYS A 3 -20.39 -6.28 58.13
N ARG A 4 -20.97 -5.34 57.37
CA ARG A 4 -21.15 -5.42 55.91
C ARG A 4 -19.78 -5.28 55.24
N HIS A 5 -19.32 -6.33 54.57
CA HIS A 5 -18.23 -6.23 53.60
C HIS A 5 -18.81 -5.75 52.28
N VAL A 6 -18.42 -4.53 51.89
CA VAL A 6 -18.73 -3.96 50.57
C VAL A 6 -17.77 -4.59 49.56
N LEU A 7 -18.30 -5.49 48.73
CA LEU A 7 -17.58 -6.05 47.58
C LEU A 7 -17.54 -4.99 46.48
N VAL A 8 -16.39 -4.35 46.30
CA VAL A 8 -16.15 -3.41 45.19
C VAL A 8 -15.82 -4.22 43.95
N PHE A 9 -16.80 -4.38 43.07
CA PHE A 9 -16.64 -5.01 41.75
C PHE A 9 -16.04 -3.97 40.80
N ILE A 10 -14.72 -3.98 40.62
CA ILE A 10 -14.03 -3.18 39.61
C ILE A 10 -14.26 -3.86 38.26
N PHE A 11 -15.27 -3.39 37.52
CA PHE A 11 -15.45 -3.73 36.12
C PHE A 11 -14.27 -3.14 35.33
N LEU A 12 -13.32 -4.01 34.96
CA LEU A 12 -12.29 -3.75 33.97
C LEU A 12 -12.97 -3.43 32.63
N LEU A 13 -13.23 -2.16 32.37
CA LEU A 13 -13.50 -1.62 31.04
C LEU A 13 -12.23 -1.77 30.20
N LEU A 14 -12.03 -2.94 29.60
CA LEU A 14 -11.14 -3.06 28.46
C LEU A 14 -11.81 -2.34 27.29
N PRO A 15 -11.28 -1.22 26.80
CA PRO A 15 -11.76 -0.68 25.54
C PRO A 15 -11.36 -1.70 24.47
N LEU A 16 -12.35 -2.34 23.85
CA LEU A 16 -12.17 -3.00 22.57
C LEU A 16 -11.90 -1.90 21.53
N TYR A 17 -10.68 -1.37 21.55
CA TYR A 17 -10.14 -0.57 20.46
C TYR A 17 -9.86 -1.54 19.29
N SER A 18 -10.92 -1.95 18.59
CA SER A 18 -10.80 -2.25 17.17
C SER A 18 -10.68 -0.91 16.46
N ILE A 19 -9.49 -0.29 16.57
CA ILE A 19 -9.09 0.73 15.63
C ILE A 19 -8.85 -0.04 14.34
N ALA A 20 -9.83 -0.01 13.44
CA ALA A 20 -9.59 -0.35 12.05
C ALA A 20 -8.48 0.60 11.57
N GLN A 21 -7.26 0.09 11.57
CA GLN A 21 -6.08 0.85 11.22
C GLN A 21 -6.03 0.88 9.70
N ASP A 22 -6.26 2.05 9.10
CA ASP A 22 -6.20 2.28 7.65
C ASP A 22 -4.90 1.65 7.10
N CYS A 23 -5.02 0.53 6.40
CA CYS A 23 -3.83 -0.28 6.08
C CYS A 23 -2.92 0.36 5.02
N VAL A 24 -3.28 1.51 4.45
CA VAL A 24 -2.33 2.52 3.96
C VAL A 24 -3.09 3.85 3.95
N PRO A 25 -2.66 4.91 4.65
CA PRO A 25 -3.38 6.18 4.65
C PRO A 25 -3.05 7.00 3.38
N ILE A 26 -3.17 6.39 2.19
CA ILE A 26 -3.04 7.14 0.94
C ILE A 26 -4.33 7.90 0.70
N SER A 27 -4.26 9.22 0.75
CA SER A 27 -5.44 10.06 0.58
C SER A 27 -6.03 9.89 -0.82
N PHE A 28 -7.38 9.81 -0.88
CA PHE A 28 -8.12 9.85 -2.13
C PHE A 28 -7.72 11.06 -3.00
N ASN A 29 -7.48 12.22 -2.38
CA ASN A 29 -7.08 13.43 -3.10
C ASN A 29 -5.74 13.26 -3.82
N ALA A 30 -4.74 12.62 -3.21
CA ALA A 30 -3.48 12.35 -3.89
C ALA A 30 -3.68 11.41 -5.09
N LEU A 31 -4.50 10.37 -4.95
CA LEU A 31 -4.84 9.46 -6.06
C LEU A 31 -5.62 10.17 -7.17
N ARG A 32 -6.56 11.05 -6.81
CA ARG A 32 -7.30 11.89 -7.75
C ARG A 32 -6.37 12.81 -8.52
N MET A 33 -5.38 13.43 -7.87
CA MET A 33 -4.38 14.28 -8.55
C MET A 33 -3.53 13.49 -9.56
N LEU A 34 -3.17 12.25 -9.24
CA LEU A 34 -2.50 11.36 -10.21
C LEU A 34 -3.41 11.04 -11.40
N ALA A 35 -4.69 10.75 -11.16
CA ALA A 35 -5.66 10.50 -12.21
C ALA A 35 -5.91 11.75 -13.09
N GLU A 36 -5.99 12.94 -12.49
CA GLU A 36 -6.10 14.22 -13.18
C GLU A 36 -4.89 14.47 -14.08
N SER A 37 -3.68 14.17 -13.59
CA SER A 37 -2.45 14.33 -14.37
C SER A 37 -2.40 13.50 -15.65
N ARG A 38 -3.26 12.49 -15.82
CA ARG A 38 -3.31 11.68 -17.06
C ARG A 38 -4.17 12.32 -18.14
N ILE A 39 -5.19 13.07 -17.74
CA ILE A 39 -6.15 13.69 -18.65
C ILE A 39 -5.83 15.16 -18.92
N ASP A 40 -4.93 15.76 -18.13
CA ASP A 40 -4.44 17.12 -18.36
C ASP A 40 -3.59 17.16 -19.64
N PRO A 41 -3.95 17.98 -20.66
CA PRO A 41 -3.21 18.02 -21.91
C PRO A 41 -1.84 18.71 -21.80
N CYS A 42 -1.54 19.41 -20.71
CA CYS A 42 -0.30 20.18 -20.53
C CYS A 42 0.76 19.36 -19.77
N PRO A 43 1.88 18.97 -20.41
CA PRO A 43 2.91 18.12 -19.77
C PRO A 43 3.53 18.73 -18.50
N ILE A 44 3.60 20.06 -18.40
CA ILE A 44 4.11 20.76 -17.22
C ILE A 44 3.12 20.64 -16.06
N CYS A 45 1.82 20.80 -16.34
CA CYS A 45 0.76 20.63 -15.36
C CYS A 45 0.67 19.19 -14.87
N GLN A 46 0.79 18.20 -15.78
CA GLN A 46 0.86 16.78 -15.43
C GLN A 46 1.98 16.52 -14.41
N LYS A 47 3.22 16.95 -14.71
CA LYS A 47 4.37 16.77 -13.82
C LYS A 47 4.18 17.47 -12.47
N LYS A 48 3.58 18.67 -12.46
CA LYS A 48 3.29 19.41 -11.23
C LYS A 48 2.29 18.64 -10.35
N LEU A 49 1.19 18.17 -10.92
CA LEU A 49 0.19 17.37 -10.21
C LEU A 49 0.78 16.07 -9.66
N GLN A 50 1.58 15.36 -10.46
CA GLN A 50 2.28 14.14 -10.04
C GLN A 50 3.23 14.42 -8.87
N LYS A 51 4.05 15.47 -8.96
CA LYS A 51 4.98 15.84 -7.90
C LYS A 51 4.25 16.22 -6.61
N GLN A 52 3.13 16.94 -6.71
CA GLN A 52 2.30 17.29 -5.55
C GLN A 52 1.66 16.06 -4.91
N ALA A 53 1.08 15.17 -5.71
CA ALA A 53 0.48 13.92 -5.23
C ALA A 53 1.50 13.02 -4.52
N LEU A 54 2.65 12.77 -5.16
CA LEU A 54 3.72 11.95 -4.60
C LEU A 54 4.34 12.60 -3.35
N GLY A 55 4.41 13.94 -3.30
CA GLY A 55 4.82 14.68 -2.11
C GLY A 55 3.84 14.57 -0.95
N GLN A 56 2.55 14.35 -1.20
CA GLN A 56 1.58 14.01 -0.15
C GLN A 56 1.77 12.57 0.31
N ILE A 57 1.81 11.61 -0.63
CA ILE A 57 1.94 10.18 -0.34
C ILE A 57 3.22 9.87 0.46
N THR A 58 4.33 10.52 0.14
CA THR A 58 5.63 10.25 0.79
C THR A 58 5.67 10.71 2.26
N LYS A 59 4.74 11.58 2.70
CA LYS A 59 4.62 11.92 4.13
C LYS A 59 4.17 10.72 4.95
N ASP A 60 3.33 9.89 4.36
CA ASP A 60 2.74 8.72 5.00
C ASP A 60 3.52 7.43 4.70
N ILE A 61 4.16 7.38 3.52
CA ILE A 61 4.91 6.24 3.00
C ILE A 61 6.37 6.64 2.78
N PHE A 62 7.16 6.50 3.83
CA PHE A 62 8.59 6.80 3.86
C PHE A 62 9.43 5.53 4.11
N PRO A 63 10.72 5.51 3.72
CA PRO A 63 11.59 4.36 3.96
C PRO A 63 11.63 3.94 5.44
N GLY A 64 11.53 2.64 5.70
CA GLY A 64 11.44 2.07 7.04
C GLY A 64 10.04 2.03 7.62
N ARG A 65 9.02 2.64 6.97
CA ARG A 65 7.63 2.56 7.43
C ARG A 65 7.13 1.12 7.31
N LYS A 66 6.79 0.52 8.45
CA LYS A 66 6.08 -0.76 8.52
C LYS A 66 4.60 -0.57 8.21
N ILE A 67 4.06 -1.44 7.38
CA ILE A 67 2.66 -1.45 6.96
C ILE A 67 2.13 -2.88 7.09
N ILE A 68 0.96 -3.03 7.69
CA ILE A 68 0.34 -4.33 7.93
C ILE A 68 -0.96 -4.38 7.13
N PHE A 69 -1.12 -5.44 6.35
CA PHE A 69 -2.30 -5.77 5.58
C PHE A 69 -2.97 -6.99 6.19
N ASN A 70 -4.27 -6.89 6.39
CA ASN A 70 -5.12 -7.90 7.00
C ASN A 70 -6.35 -8.16 6.12
N THR A 71 -7.31 -8.91 6.64
CA THR A 71 -8.57 -9.19 5.93
C THR A 71 -9.38 -7.94 5.54
N SER A 72 -9.37 -6.87 6.34
CA SER A 72 -10.15 -5.65 6.05
C SER A 72 -9.46 -4.72 5.04
N CYS A 73 -8.16 -4.88 4.82
CA CYS A 73 -7.44 -4.22 3.75
C CYS A 73 -6.27 -5.10 3.31
N SER A 74 -6.60 -5.94 2.33
CA SER A 74 -5.75 -7.01 1.84
C SER A 74 -5.06 -6.63 0.54
N LEU A 75 -3.95 -7.32 0.29
CA LEU A 75 -3.30 -7.33 -0.99
C LEU A 75 -3.85 -8.48 -1.85
N LYS A 76 -3.60 -8.45 -3.15
CA LYS A 76 -3.88 -9.58 -4.05
C LYS A 76 -2.93 -9.59 -5.23
N LYS A 77 -2.62 -10.80 -5.71
CA LYS A 77 -1.99 -11.02 -7.01
C LYS A 77 -3.08 -11.01 -8.07
N THR A 78 -2.91 -10.27 -9.16
CA THR A 78 -3.91 -10.19 -10.25
C THR A 78 -3.24 -10.43 -11.60
N GLN A 79 -4.02 -10.57 -12.67
CA GLN A 79 -3.45 -10.66 -14.02
C GLN A 79 -2.73 -9.37 -14.45
N GLN A 80 -2.99 -8.24 -13.76
CA GLN A 80 -2.37 -6.95 -14.04
C GLN A 80 -1.07 -6.73 -13.26
N THR A 81 -0.84 -7.49 -12.19
CA THR A 81 0.41 -7.45 -11.43
C THR A 81 1.51 -8.14 -12.23
N LYS A 82 2.67 -7.49 -12.32
CA LYS A 82 3.90 -8.11 -12.84
C LYS A 82 4.57 -8.96 -11.75
N ASP A 83 5.71 -9.56 -12.08
CA ASP A 83 6.49 -10.29 -11.09
C ASP A 83 6.83 -9.44 -9.88
N ASN A 84 6.66 -10.07 -8.72
CA ASN A 84 6.87 -9.51 -7.39
C ASN A 84 6.04 -8.26 -7.11
N GLU A 85 4.84 -8.19 -7.70
CA GLU A 85 3.86 -7.15 -7.42
C GLU A 85 2.61 -7.72 -6.77
N LEU A 86 2.07 -6.95 -5.83
CA LEU A 86 0.80 -7.18 -5.18
C LEU A 86 -0.05 -5.91 -5.25
N LEU A 87 -1.29 -6.04 -5.68
CA LEU A 87 -2.25 -4.94 -5.78
C LEU A 87 -2.97 -4.75 -4.45
N LEU A 88 -3.04 -3.52 -3.95
CA LEU A 88 -3.87 -3.16 -2.81
C LEU A 88 -5.36 -3.16 -3.21
N THR A 89 -6.20 -3.78 -2.38
CA THR A 89 -7.65 -3.66 -2.51
C THR A 89 -8.11 -2.41 -1.77
N THR A 90 -8.60 -1.41 -2.51
CA THR A 90 -9.17 -0.17 -1.95
C THR A 90 -10.69 -0.21 -1.97
N ASN A 91 -11.33 0.55 -1.09
CA ASN A 91 -12.77 0.82 -1.10
C ASN A 91 -13.16 1.97 -2.05
N TYR A 92 -12.22 2.58 -2.75
CA TYR A 92 -12.50 3.63 -3.72
C TYR A 92 -13.07 3.08 -5.02
N ASP A 93 -14.02 3.82 -5.59
CA ASP A 93 -14.46 3.57 -6.96
C ASP A 93 -13.29 3.76 -7.92
N SER A 94 -13.03 2.71 -8.72
CA SER A 94 -11.93 2.74 -9.68
C SER A 94 -12.11 3.82 -10.76
N LYS A 95 -13.35 4.17 -11.08
CA LYS A 95 -13.73 5.23 -12.04
C LYS A 95 -14.20 6.47 -11.31
N ILE A 96 -13.71 7.63 -11.74
CA ILE A 96 -14.07 8.93 -11.17
C ILE A 96 -14.27 9.97 -12.28
N MET A 97 -15.05 11.00 -11.97
CA MET A 97 -15.24 12.15 -12.84
C MET A 97 -14.36 13.31 -12.40
N ILE A 98 -13.53 13.84 -13.31
CA ILE A 98 -12.70 15.02 -13.09
C ILE A 98 -13.02 16.03 -14.19
N ASN A 99 -13.58 17.18 -13.81
CA ASN A 99 -13.94 18.26 -14.73
C ASN A 99 -14.76 17.77 -15.95
N GLY A 100 -15.72 16.87 -15.72
CA GLY A 100 -16.58 16.31 -16.78
C GLY A 100 -15.96 15.19 -17.61
N THR A 101 -14.72 14.77 -17.32
CA THR A 101 -14.05 13.65 -17.99
C THR A 101 -14.01 12.43 -17.07
N GLU A 102 -14.46 11.27 -17.56
CA GLU A 102 -14.31 9.99 -16.85
C GLU A 102 -12.85 9.52 -16.93
N THR A 103 -12.26 9.17 -15.79
CA THR A 103 -10.90 8.60 -15.70
C THR A 103 -10.83 7.56 -14.59
N ASN A 104 -9.74 6.80 -14.55
CA ASN A 104 -9.52 5.78 -13.53
C ASN A 104 -8.53 6.26 -12.46
N LEU A 105 -8.82 5.99 -11.19
CA LEU A 105 -7.82 6.07 -10.12
C LEU A 105 -6.66 5.12 -10.41
N PRO A 106 -5.44 5.48 -9.99
CA PRO A 106 -4.30 4.62 -10.18
C PRO A 106 -4.38 3.38 -9.30
N TYR A 107 -3.90 2.26 -9.84
CA TYR A 107 -3.63 1.06 -9.06
C TYR A 107 -2.54 1.33 -8.02
N ILE A 108 -2.73 0.89 -6.79
CA ILE A 108 -1.71 0.97 -5.74
C ILE A 108 -1.03 -0.40 -5.64
N ILE A 109 0.24 -0.46 -6.03
CA ILE A 109 0.98 -1.70 -6.16
C ILE A 109 2.15 -1.70 -5.20
N PHE A 110 2.25 -2.75 -4.39
CA PHE A 110 3.41 -3.05 -3.58
C PHE A 110 4.35 -3.93 -4.38
N LYS A 111 5.53 -3.40 -4.69
CA LYS A 111 6.57 -4.13 -5.43
C LYS A 111 7.70 -4.50 -4.50
N PHE A 112 7.98 -5.79 -4.41
CA PHE A 112 9.10 -6.32 -3.65
C PHE A 112 10.19 -6.90 -4.55
N TYR A 113 11.34 -7.15 -3.94
CA TYR A 113 12.55 -7.55 -4.64
C TYR A 113 13.19 -8.72 -3.91
N THR A 114 13.90 -9.55 -4.67
CA THR A 114 14.66 -10.69 -4.16
C THR A 114 16.03 -10.72 -4.85
N HIS A 115 16.94 -11.56 -4.35
CA HIS A 115 18.25 -11.72 -5.00
C HIS A 115 18.12 -12.08 -6.49
N GLU A 116 17.15 -12.92 -6.85
CA GLU A 116 16.93 -13.38 -8.22
C GLU A 116 16.17 -12.35 -9.08
N ASN A 117 15.38 -11.46 -8.47
CA ASN A 117 14.58 -10.47 -9.17
C ASN A 117 14.64 -9.11 -8.46
N HIS A 118 15.61 -8.30 -8.85
CA HIS A 118 15.83 -6.95 -8.33
C HIS A 118 16.11 -5.96 -9.47
N ILE A 119 16.06 -4.67 -9.13
CA ILE A 119 16.45 -3.58 -10.01
C ILE A 119 17.63 -2.83 -9.38
N VAL A 120 18.43 -2.18 -10.23
CA VAL A 120 19.52 -1.30 -9.76
C VAL A 120 18.93 -0.23 -8.86
N GLY A 121 19.54 0.05 -7.71
CA GLY A 121 19.10 1.09 -6.79
C GLY A 121 18.27 0.61 -5.60
N ILE A 122 18.02 -0.71 -5.49
CA ILE A 122 17.55 -1.38 -4.27
C ILE A 122 18.76 -2.07 -3.60
N ASP A 123 18.97 -1.85 -2.30
CA ASP A 123 20.04 -2.52 -1.56
C ASP A 123 19.64 -3.96 -1.19
N GLU A 124 20.63 -4.87 -1.13
CA GLU A 124 20.38 -6.29 -0.84
C GLU A 124 19.70 -6.53 0.51
N LYS A 125 19.99 -5.69 1.51
CA LYS A 125 19.33 -5.75 2.84
C LYS A 125 17.80 -5.57 2.75
N ASP A 126 17.33 -4.89 1.70
CA ASP A 126 15.94 -4.56 1.45
C ASP A 126 15.21 -5.64 0.63
N PHE A 127 15.90 -6.73 0.27
CA PHE A 127 15.28 -7.87 -0.37
C PHE A 127 14.39 -8.66 0.60
N SER A 128 13.26 -9.13 0.07
CA SER A 128 12.45 -10.17 0.70
C SER A 128 13.20 -11.50 0.66
N SER A 129 12.89 -12.39 1.60
CA SER A 129 13.54 -13.69 1.68
C SER A 129 13.10 -14.64 0.56
N LYS A 130 13.86 -15.72 0.35
CA LYS A 130 13.52 -16.77 -0.62
C LYS A 130 12.21 -17.48 -0.26
N GLU A 131 11.92 -17.64 1.02
CA GLU A 131 10.67 -18.22 1.51
C GLU A 131 9.46 -17.38 1.07
N ILE A 132 9.56 -16.06 1.16
CA ILE A 132 8.51 -15.15 0.66
C ILE A 132 8.32 -15.29 -0.85
N GLN A 133 9.40 -15.41 -1.62
CA GLN A 133 9.33 -15.62 -3.07
C GLN A 133 8.57 -16.92 -3.40
N ASN A 134 8.87 -18.00 -2.69
CA ASN A 134 8.21 -19.29 -2.86
C ASN A 134 6.72 -19.20 -2.51
N ILE A 135 6.36 -18.52 -1.42
CA ILE A 135 4.94 -18.28 -1.06
C ILE A 135 4.26 -17.47 -2.17
N TYR A 136 4.88 -16.39 -2.65
CA TYR A 136 4.34 -15.53 -3.69
C TYR A 136 4.04 -16.27 -5.00
N HIS A 137 4.92 -17.20 -5.42
CA HIS A 137 4.70 -17.99 -6.62
C HIS A 137 3.48 -18.91 -6.51
N ASN A 138 3.20 -19.40 -5.30
CA ASN A 138 2.07 -20.29 -5.02
C ASN A 138 0.75 -19.56 -4.73
N LEU A 139 0.76 -18.22 -4.66
CA LEU A 139 -0.48 -17.46 -4.47
C LEU A 139 -1.45 -17.66 -5.63
N LEU A 140 -2.69 -17.97 -5.30
CA LEU A 140 -3.80 -17.92 -6.23
C LEU A 140 -4.10 -16.47 -6.66
N TYR A 141 -4.50 -16.31 -7.92
CA TYR A 141 -4.93 -15.01 -8.44
C TYR A 141 -6.25 -14.57 -7.84
N ASN A 142 -6.38 -13.27 -7.60
CA ASN A 142 -7.56 -12.59 -7.08
C ASN A 142 -8.03 -13.04 -5.69
N THR A 143 -7.26 -13.87 -4.99
CA THR A 143 -7.52 -14.25 -3.61
C THR A 143 -6.84 -13.27 -2.65
N PRO A 144 -7.51 -12.83 -1.56
CA PRO A 144 -6.93 -11.93 -0.57
C PRO A 144 -5.66 -12.47 0.09
N VAL A 145 -4.73 -11.57 0.35
CA VAL A 145 -3.43 -11.83 0.95
C VAL A 145 -3.20 -10.87 2.10
N GLU A 146 -2.89 -11.42 3.27
CA GLU A 146 -2.32 -10.68 4.37
C GLU A 146 -0.82 -10.55 4.19
N ALA A 147 -0.28 -9.40 4.56
CA ALA A 147 1.14 -9.15 4.48
C ALA A 147 1.61 -8.21 5.58
N GLU A 148 2.85 -8.38 5.98
CA GLU A 148 3.60 -7.35 6.68
C GLU A 148 4.71 -6.89 5.75
N VAL A 149 4.78 -5.59 5.48
CA VAL A 149 5.78 -5.01 4.61
C VAL A 149 6.48 -3.84 5.28
N VAL A 150 7.68 -3.53 4.80
CA VAL A 150 8.43 -2.33 5.15
C VAL A 150 8.68 -1.57 3.85
N ALA A 151 8.28 -0.30 3.77
CA ALA A 151 8.63 0.54 2.63
C ALA A 151 10.15 0.75 2.58
N ILE A 152 10.75 0.63 1.41
CA ILE A 152 12.21 0.68 1.23
C ILE A 152 12.60 1.85 0.33
N PRO A 153 13.84 2.36 0.43
CA PRO A 153 14.30 3.41 -0.47
C PRO A 153 14.59 2.84 -1.87
N TYR A 154 14.37 3.67 -2.90
CA TYR A 154 14.78 3.46 -4.28
C TYR A 154 15.59 4.66 -4.75
N LYS A 155 16.88 4.44 -5.00
CA LYS A 155 17.88 5.50 -5.22
C LYS A 155 17.62 6.39 -6.45
N TYR A 156 16.78 5.94 -7.39
CA TYR A 156 16.48 6.66 -8.64
C TYR A 156 15.08 7.26 -8.68
N SER A 157 14.41 7.39 -7.54
CA SER A 157 13.16 8.16 -7.44
C SER A 157 13.39 9.46 -6.68
N ASP A 158 12.78 10.54 -7.16
CA ASP A 158 12.63 11.80 -6.41
C ASP A 158 11.83 11.60 -5.10
N PHE A 159 11.08 10.51 -5.02
CA PHE A 159 10.26 10.13 -3.87
C PHE A 159 10.70 8.77 -3.35
N ALA A 160 11.39 8.77 -2.21
CA ALA A 160 12.27 7.70 -1.79
C ALA A 160 11.68 6.28 -1.85
N SER A 161 10.39 6.07 -1.53
CA SER A 161 9.76 4.73 -1.58
C SER A 161 8.72 4.54 -2.67
N VAL A 162 8.45 5.56 -3.48
CA VAL A 162 7.30 5.55 -4.37
C VAL A 162 7.63 6.08 -5.75
N ILE A 163 7.00 5.52 -6.79
CA ILE A 163 7.01 6.06 -8.14
C ILE A 163 5.61 5.98 -8.74
N TYR A 164 5.28 6.92 -9.62
CA TYR A 164 4.08 6.84 -10.44
C TYR A 164 4.45 6.50 -11.87
N LEU A 165 3.76 5.52 -12.46
CA LEU A 165 3.93 5.08 -13.84
C LEU A 165 2.66 5.44 -14.63
N PRO A 166 2.65 6.56 -15.38
CA PRO A 166 1.47 7.03 -16.11
C PRO A 166 0.92 6.01 -17.12
N GLU A 167 1.82 5.28 -17.80
CA GLU A 167 1.47 4.26 -18.80
C GLU A 167 0.68 3.09 -18.21
N ARG A 168 0.98 2.73 -16.96
CA ARG A 168 0.27 1.65 -16.24
C ARG A 168 -0.87 2.17 -15.38
N ASN A 169 -1.01 3.49 -15.26
CA ASN A 169 -1.79 4.14 -14.21
C ASN A 169 -1.53 3.53 -12.83
N ALA A 170 -0.26 3.40 -12.44
CA ALA A 170 0.11 2.66 -11.24
C ALA A 170 1.01 3.49 -10.33
N LEU A 171 0.60 3.62 -9.08
CA LEU A 171 1.46 4.04 -7.98
C LEU A 171 2.18 2.80 -7.45
N ILE A 172 3.48 2.72 -7.69
CA ILE A 172 4.32 1.65 -7.17
C ILE A 172 4.94 2.10 -5.86
N ILE A 173 4.78 1.28 -4.82
CA ILE A 173 5.42 1.41 -3.53
C ILE A 173 6.46 0.31 -3.42
N HIS A 174 7.72 0.72 -3.33
CA HIS A 174 8.85 -0.20 -3.15
C HIS A 174 8.84 -0.70 -1.71
N CYS A 175 8.81 -2.02 -1.52
CA CYS A 175 8.77 -2.60 -0.19
C CYS A 175 9.58 -3.89 -0.07
N LYS A 176 10.00 -4.19 1.16
CA LYS A 176 10.40 -5.53 1.62
C LYS A 176 9.20 -6.20 2.25
N ILE A 177 8.92 -7.45 1.90
CA ILE A 177 7.88 -8.25 2.57
C ILE A 177 8.53 -9.05 3.70
N ILE A 178 7.98 -8.91 4.90
CA ILE A 178 8.43 -9.59 6.13
C ILE A 178 7.56 -10.82 6.41
N ARG A 179 6.26 -10.73 6.14
CA ARG A 179 5.28 -11.83 6.28
C ARG A 179 4.34 -11.81 5.10
N LEU A 180 3.97 -12.99 4.60
CA LEU A 180 3.02 -13.14 3.51
C LEU A 180 2.15 -14.38 3.75
N GLN A 181 0.83 -14.23 3.66
CA GLN A 181 -0.09 -15.33 3.85
C GLN A 181 -1.36 -15.13 3.01
N GLN A 182 -1.75 -16.15 2.25
CA GLN A 182 -3.03 -16.16 1.55
C GLN A 182 -4.16 -16.51 2.52
N ILE A 183 -5.25 -15.76 2.44
CA ILE A 183 -6.48 -16.05 3.18
C ILE A 183 -7.26 -17.09 2.37
N GLN A 184 -7.56 -18.23 2.98
CA GLN A 184 -8.39 -19.29 2.39
C GLN A 184 -9.85 -19.10 2.80
#